data_AF-A0A9D5JW24-F1
#
_entry.id   AF-A0A9D5JW24-F1
#
_cell.length_a   1.000
_cell.length_b   1.000
_cell.length_c   1.000
_cell.angle_alpha   90.00
_cell.angle_beta   90.00
_cell.angle_gamma   90.00
#
_symmetry.space_group_name_H-M   'P 1'
#
loop_
_entity.id
_entity.type
_entity.pdbx_description
1 polymer ?
#
loop_
_entity_poly.entity_id
_entity_poly.type
_entity_poly.pdbx_seq_one_letter_code
_entity_poly.pdbx_strand_id
1 'polypeptide(L)'
;MNVIHSEGEDTIMGNLEFVDGRFVHQEEFQCECGRTHAIPIREILVRRGALDDLGTVLNQLDLGKQGLVIADLNTYDAAGARVMEKLQQASYQPKLCLFETREWVKPDEYAIGTVMLNIERDTSFLLVVGSGCLTDLTRYISSRTGIPFISVPTA
;
A
#
# COMPACT_ATOMS: atom_id res chain seq x y z
N MET A 1 -8.11 18.19 24.02
CA MET A 1 -9.46 18.71 23.74
C MET A 1 -9.73 18.45 22.26
N ASN A 2 -10.50 17.46 21.82
CA ASN A 2 -11.57 16.70 22.47
C ASN A 2 -11.35 15.20 22.35
N VAL A 3 -11.73 14.53 23.44
CA VAL A 3 -11.95 13.10 23.57
C VAL A 3 -13.24 12.76 22.81
N ILE A 4 -13.20 11.73 21.97
CA ILE A 4 -14.43 11.08 21.50
C ILE A 4 -14.53 9.78 22.28
N HIS A 5 -15.29 9.81 23.37
CA HIS A 5 -15.85 8.61 23.96
C HIS A 5 -17.03 8.20 23.08
N SER A 6 -16.94 7.03 22.45
CA SER A 6 -18.12 6.28 22.02
C SER A 6 -18.31 5.13 22.99
N GLU A 7 -19.34 5.24 23.83
CA GLU A 7 -19.87 4.14 24.62
C GLU A 7 -20.53 3.13 23.67
N GLY A 8 -20.10 1.87 23.77
CA GLY A 8 -20.61 0.72 23.02
C GLY A 8 -19.68 -0.46 23.28
N GLU A 9 -20.17 -1.45 24.03
CA GLU A 9 -19.46 -2.70 24.36
C GLU A 9 -19.29 -3.58 23.11
N ASP A 10 -18.36 -3.24 22.22
CA ASP A 10 -17.90 -4.13 21.15
C ASP A 10 -16.42 -4.43 21.42
N THR A 11 -16.15 -5.29 22.41
CA THR A 11 -14.78 -5.72 22.70
C THR A 11 -14.41 -6.80 21.70
N ILE A 12 -13.93 -6.38 20.53
CA ILE A 12 -13.14 -7.26 19.66
C ILE A 12 -11.99 -7.78 20.54
N MET A 13 -11.96 -9.09 20.82
CA MET A 13 -10.84 -9.74 21.51
C MET A 13 -9.63 -9.87 20.57
N GLY A 14 -9.12 -8.71 20.14
CA GLY A 14 -7.89 -8.53 19.38
C GLY A 14 -7.39 -7.13 19.67
N ASN A 15 -6.17 -6.99 20.19
CA ASN A 15 -5.57 -5.68 20.45
C ASN A 15 -5.34 -4.97 19.11
N LEU A 16 -6.27 -4.09 18.72
CA LEU A 16 -6.13 -3.18 17.58
C LEU A 16 -5.76 -1.80 18.13
N GLU A 17 -4.53 -1.36 17.91
CA GLU A 17 -4.06 -0.08 18.45
C GLU A 17 -3.14 0.65 17.47
N PHE A 18 -3.05 1.98 17.62
CA PHE A 18 -2.06 2.79 16.93
C PHE A 18 -1.00 3.23 17.93
N VAL A 19 0.23 2.76 17.76
CA VAL A 19 1.39 3.12 18.59
C VAL A 19 2.40 3.85 17.72
N ASP A 20 2.71 5.10 18.05
CA ASP A 20 3.63 5.96 17.30
C ASP A 20 3.33 6.06 15.78
N GLY A 21 2.04 6.03 15.44
CA GLY A 21 1.54 6.08 14.05
C GLY A 21 1.57 4.75 13.32
N ARG A 22 2.02 3.65 13.95
CA ARG A 22 1.93 2.30 13.40
C ARG A 22 0.68 1.59 13.90
N PHE A 23 -0.03 0.92 13.01
CA PHE A 23 -1.13 0.04 13.38
C PHE A 23 -0.58 -1.30 13.86
N VAL A 24 -0.89 -1.65 15.09
CA VAL A 24 -0.53 -2.93 15.72
C VAL A 24 -1.80 -3.75 15.82
N HIS A 25 -1.76 -4.96 15.27
CA HIS A 25 -2.87 -5.91 15.35
C HIS A 25 -2.37 -7.34 15.49
N GLN A 26 -3.25 -8.21 15.98
CA GLN A 26 -3.07 -9.66 15.88
C GLN A 26 -3.47 -10.11 14.47
N GLU A 27 -2.74 -11.08 13.90
CA GLU A 27 -3.05 -11.61 12.58
C GLU A 27 -4.40 -12.30 12.53
N GLU A 28 -4.76 -13.03 13.59
CA GLU A 28 -6.04 -13.71 13.77
C GLU A 28 -6.73 -13.27 15.07
N PHE A 29 -8.06 -13.17 15.05
CA PHE A 29 -8.85 -12.84 16.24
C PHE A 29 -10.20 -13.57 16.24
N GLN A 30 -10.73 -13.80 17.44
CA GLN A 30 -12.08 -14.33 17.63
C GLN A 30 -13.10 -13.21 17.41
N CYS A 31 -13.94 -13.36 16.38
CA CYS A 31 -14.99 -12.41 16.07
C CYS A 31 -16.31 -12.83 16.75
N GLU A 32 -17.12 -11.85 17.15
CA GLU A 32 -18.44 -12.04 17.76
C GLU A 32 -19.41 -12.84 16.87
N CYS A 33 -19.12 -12.95 15.57
CA CYS A 33 -19.84 -13.85 14.66
C CYS A 33 -19.62 -15.35 14.94
N GLY A 34 -18.74 -15.70 15.90
CA GLY A 34 -18.39 -17.06 16.26
C GLY A 34 -17.34 -17.71 15.35
N ARG A 35 -16.63 -16.91 14.53
CA ARG A 35 -15.58 -17.39 13.61
C ARG A 35 -14.26 -16.69 13.91
N THR A 36 -13.15 -17.37 13.59
CA THR A 36 -11.84 -16.73 13.54
C THR A 36 -11.72 -15.91 12.26
N HIS A 37 -11.40 -14.63 12.40
CA HIS A 37 -11.12 -13.73 11.28
C HIS A 37 -9.64 -13.36 11.28
N ALA A 38 -9.11 -12.98 10.10
CA ALA A 38 -7.73 -12.56 9.95
C ALA A 38 -7.61 -11.20 9.27
N ILE A 39 -6.61 -10.43 9.67
CA ILE A 39 -6.22 -9.17 9.01
C ILE A 39 -4.92 -9.45 8.25
N PRO A 40 -4.96 -9.65 6.92
CA PRO A 40 -3.77 -10.01 6.14
C PRO A 40 -2.84 -8.81 5.85
N ILE A 41 -3.15 -7.63 6.39
CA ILE A 41 -2.32 -6.44 6.24
C ILE A 41 -1.10 -6.62 7.15
N ARG A 42 0.10 -6.34 6.66
CA ARG A 42 1.35 -6.54 7.43
C ARG A 42 1.83 -5.28 8.14
N GLU A 43 1.53 -4.12 7.60
CA GLU A 43 1.98 -2.83 8.13
C GLU A 43 1.02 -1.72 7.68
N ILE A 44 0.68 -0.81 8.60
CA ILE A 44 0.07 0.48 8.28
C ILE A 44 0.82 1.54 9.08
N LEU A 45 1.38 2.54 8.39
CA LEU A 45 2.12 3.64 8.99
C LEU A 45 1.47 4.97 8.61
N VAL A 46 0.92 5.65 9.61
CA VAL A 46 0.27 6.96 9.50
C VAL A 46 0.93 7.93 10.45
N ARG A 47 1.83 8.74 9.89
CA ARG A 47 2.45 9.87 10.60
C ARG A 47 2.91 10.94 9.63
N ARG A 48 3.13 12.16 10.15
CA ARG A 48 3.78 13.21 9.37
C ARG A 48 5.17 12.72 8.93
N GLY A 49 5.44 12.81 7.62
CA GLY A 49 6.70 12.37 7.05
C GLY A 49 6.88 10.85 6.94
N ALA A 50 5.80 10.05 6.96
CA ALA A 50 5.87 8.58 6.86
C ALA A 50 6.69 8.06 5.66
N LEU A 51 6.70 8.79 4.53
CA LEU A 51 7.53 8.45 3.37
C LEU A 51 9.03 8.37 3.66
N ASP A 52 9.52 9.04 4.70
CA ASP A 52 10.93 8.94 5.10
C ASP A 52 11.29 7.58 5.71
N ASP A 53 10.29 6.81 6.17
CA ASP A 53 10.47 5.44 6.66
C ASP A 53 10.34 4.38 5.57
N LEU A 54 9.98 4.75 4.34
CA LEU A 54 9.59 3.79 3.29
C LEU A 54 10.64 2.69 3.11
N GLY A 55 11.92 3.06 2.97
CA GLY A 55 13.01 2.10 2.86
C GLY A 55 13.16 1.20 4.07
N THR A 56 13.06 1.76 5.29
CA THR A 56 13.15 1.01 6.55
C THR A 56 12.03 -0.01 6.66
N VAL A 57 10.79 0.39 6.37
CA VAL A 57 9.61 -0.48 6.40
C VAL A 57 9.75 -1.60 5.37
N LEU A 58 10.10 -1.29 4.13
CA LEU A 58 10.25 -2.32 3.10
C LEU A 58 11.39 -3.30 3.39
N ASN A 59 12.47 -2.83 4.05
CA ASN A 59 13.56 -3.72 4.49
C ASN A 59 13.07 -4.70 5.58
N GLN A 60 12.21 -4.24 6.50
CA GLN A 60 11.61 -5.09 7.54
C GLN A 60 10.64 -6.11 6.95
N LEU A 61 9.91 -5.74 5.90
CA LEU A 61 8.97 -6.64 5.23
C LEU A 61 9.65 -7.73 4.38
N ASP A 62 10.92 -7.53 4.03
CA ASP A 62 11.77 -8.47 3.27
C ASP A 62 11.09 -9.06 2.02
N LEU A 63 10.52 -8.18 1.19
CA LEU A 63 9.75 -8.58 0.01
C LEU A 63 10.63 -8.87 -1.22
N GLY A 64 11.93 -8.55 -1.16
CA GLY A 64 12.80 -8.40 -2.33
C GLY A 64 13.01 -6.93 -2.71
N LYS A 65 13.88 -6.67 -3.70
CA LYS A 65 14.35 -5.32 -4.05
C LYS A 65 13.73 -4.72 -5.31
N GLN A 66 12.99 -5.53 -6.07
CA GLN A 66 12.55 -5.19 -7.42
C GLN A 66 11.11 -4.71 -7.37
N GLY A 67 10.92 -3.40 -7.26
CA GLY A 67 9.59 -2.80 -7.13
C GLY A 67 9.05 -2.31 -8.45
N LEU A 68 7.78 -2.58 -8.75
CA LEU A 68 7.04 -1.83 -9.77
C LEU A 68 6.25 -0.71 -9.08
N VAL A 69 6.55 0.54 -9.42
CA VAL A 69 5.85 1.73 -8.92
C VAL A 69 4.80 2.16 -9.93
N ILE A 70 3.54 2.28 -9.51
CA ILE A 70 2.40 2.64 -10.36
C ILE A 70 1.91 4.04 -9.95
N ALA A 71 1.82 4.96 -10.91
CA ALA A 71 1.33 6.32 -10.70
C ALA A 71 0.68 6.89 -11.97
N ASP A 72 -0.11 7.96 -11.82
CA ASP A 72 -0.46 8.87 -12.92
C ASP A 72 0.35 10.17 -12.80
N LEU A 73 0.18 11.11 -13.73
CA LEU A 73 0.93 12.38 -13.68
C LEU A 73 0.65 13.18 -12.40
N ASN A 74 -0.58 13.16 -11.88
CA ASN A 74 -0.93 13.92 -10.68
C ASN A 74 -0.28 13.29 -9.44
N THR A 75 -0.35 11.97 -9.29
CA THR A 75 0.19 11.28 -8.11
C THR A 75 1.70 11.13 -8.17
N TYR A 76 2.27 11.13 -9.38
CA TYR A 76 3.71 11.24 -9.58
C TYR A 76 4.26 12.59 -9.10
N ASP A 77 3.61 13.69 -9.49
CA ASP A 77 3.94 15.04 -9.04
C ASP A 77 3.74 15.18 -7.52
N ALA A 78 2.69 14.58 -6.96
CA ALA A 78 2.38 14.66 -5.53
C ALA A 78 3.39 13.91 -4.64
N ALA A 79 3.77 12.69 -5.02
CA ALA A 79 4.66 11.87 -4.22
C ALA A 79 5.49 10.83 -5.00
N GLY A 80 5.12 10.48 -6.24
CA GLY A 80 5.79 9.40 -6.98
C GLY A 80 7.27 9.67 -7.24
N ALA A 81 7.66 10.90 -7.57
CA ALA A 81 9.07 11.27 -7.71
C ALA A 81 9.87 11.02 -6.41
N ARG A 82 9.31 11.43 -5.27
CA ARG A 82 9.92 11.22 -3.94
C ARG A 82 9.96 9.73 -3.56
N VAL A 83 8.93 8.96 -3.90
CA VAL A 83 8.91 7.51 -3.67
C VAL A 83 10.03 6.83 -4.44
N MET A 84 10.19 7.15 -5.74
CA MET A 84 11.28 6.61 -6.57
C MET A 84 12.65 6.92 -5.95
N GLU A 85 12.88 8.17 -5.54
CA GLU A 85 14.11 8.60 -4.89
C GLU A 85 14.38 7.81 -3.59
N LYS A 86 13.38 7.70 -2.69
CA LYS A 86 13.53 6.99 -1.41
C LYS A 86 13.83 5.51 -1.59
N LEU A 87 13.20 4.87 -2.57
CA LEU A 87 13.47 3.48 -2.91
C LEU A 87 14.92 3.31 -3.40
N GLN A 88 15.38 4.16 -4.31
CA GLN A 88 16.76 4.13 -4.81
C GLN A 88 17.78 4.38 -3.69
N GLN A 89 17.54 5.37 -2.81
CA GLN A 89 18.39 5.63 -1.63
C GLN A 89 18.47 4.41 -0.69
N ALA A 90 17.38 3.63 -0.59
CA ALA A 90 17.32 2.39 0.17
C ALA A 90 17.83 1.15 -0.61
N SER A 91 18.53 1.36 -1.73
CA SER A 91 19.12 0.31 -2.58
C SER A 91 18.09 -0.65 -3.21
N TYR A 92 16.86 -0.17 -3.46
CA TYR A 92 15.89 -0.88 -4.29
C TYR A 92 16.11 -0.56 -5.77
N GLN A 93 15.53 -1.39 -6.64
CA GLN A 93 15.55 -1.22 -8.09
C GLN A 93 14.13 -0.95 -8.59
N PRO A 94 13.56 0.26 -8.35
CA PRO A 94 12.21 0.56 -8.75
C PRO A 94 12.11 0.79 -10.26
N LYS A 95 11.09 0.20 -10.89
CA LYS A 95 10.61 0.53 -12.24
C LYS A 95 9.33 1.34 -12.14
N LEU A 96 9.12 2.26 -13.07
CA LEU A 96 7.95 3.13 -13.08
C LEU A 96 6.99 2.71 -14.20
N CYS A 97 5.77 2.36 -13.82
CA CYS A 97 4.60 2.31 -14.69
C CYS A 97 3.83 3.63 -14.52
N LEU A 98 4.09 4.58 -15.41
CA LEU A 98 3.46 5.89 -15.39
C LEU A 98 2.31 5.93 -16.40
N PHE A 99 1.11 6.19 -15.92
CA PHE A 99 0.00 6.57 -16.78
C PHE A 99 0.19 8.03 -17.20
N GLU A 100 0.47 8.27 -18.49
CA GLU A 100 0.70 9.61 -19.05
C GLU A 100 -0.60 10.41 -19.24
N THR A 101 -1.38 10.54 -18.16
CA THR A 101 -2.62 11.31 -18.14
C THR A 101 -2.77 12.06 -16.82
N ARG A 102 -3.45 13.20 -16.89
CA ARG A 102 -3.94 13.93 -15.71
C ARG A 102 -5.42 13.69 -15.46
N GLU A 103 -6.10 13.00 -16.37
CA GLU A 103 -7.47 12.55 -16.15
C GLU A 103 -7.50 11.32 -15.26
N TRP A 104 -8.69 11.02 -14.75
CA TRP A 104 -8.92 9.84 -13.94
C TRP A 104 -8.62 8.55 -14.71
N VAL A 105 -7.69 7.73 -14.20
CA VAL A 105 -7.40 6.41 -14.73
C VAL A 105 -8.54 5.46 -14.37
N LYS A 106 -9.28 5.02 -15.40
CA LYS A 106 -10.33 4.01 -15.26
C LYS A 106 -9.68 2.64 -15.00
N PRO A 107 -10.16 1.84 -14.04
CA PRO A 107 -9.66 0.49 -13.81
C PRO A 107 -10.25 -0.49 -14.84
N ASP A 108 -10.01 -0.24 -16.12
CA ASP A 108 -10.47 -1.05 -17.26
C ASP A 108 -9.38 -2.03 -17.73
N GLU A 109 -9.68 -2.81 -18.78
CA GLU A 109 -8.77 -3.80 -19.35
C GLU A 109 -7.48 -3.17 -19.88
N TYR A 110 -7.54 -1.92 -20.36
CA TYR A 110 -6.36 -1.19 -20.82
C TYR A 110 -5.43 -0.87 -19.64
N ALA A 111 -5.98 -0.37 -18.53
CA ALA A 111 -5.19 -0.08 -17.34
C ALA A 111 -4.62 -1.35 -16.70
N ILE A 112 -5.40 -2.43 -16.65
CA ILE A 112 -4.93 -3.74 -16.20
C ILE A 112 -3.79 -4.24 -17.09
N GLY A 113 -3.98 -4.23 -18.41
CA GLY A 113 -2.98 -4.67 -19.37
C GLY A 113 -1.69 -3.86 -19.27
N THR A 114 -1.80 -2.54 -19.10
CA THR A 114 -0.66 -1.63 -18.96
C THR A 114 0.21 -2.00 -17.76
N VAL A 115 -0.38 -2.19 -16.58
CA VAL A 115 0.37 -2.60 -15.39
C VAL A 115 0.94 -4.01 -15.56
N MET A 116 0.15 -4.96 -16.05
CA MET A 116 0.58 -6.35 -16.26
C MET A 116 1.78 -6.47 -17.22
N LEU A 117 1.83 -5.66 -18.28
CA LEU A 117 2.95 -5.64 -19.24
C LEU A 117 4.24 -5.05 -18.64
N ASN A 118 4.13 -4.25 -17.58
CA ASN A 118 5.27 -3.70 -16.86
C ASN A 118 5.75 -4.62 -15.72
N ILE A 119 5.00 -5.69 -15.39
CA ILE A 119 5.43 -6.70 -14.44
C ILE A 119 6.47 -7.61 -15.11
N GLU A 120 7.65 -7.68 -14.51
CA GLU A 120 8.73 -8.56 -14.91
C GLU A 120 8.83 -9.80 -14.02
N ARG A 121 9.55 -10.82 -14.48
CA ARG A 121 9.68 -12.11 -13.78
C ARG A 121 10.23 -11.99 -12.37
N ASP A 122 11.06 -10.99 -12.10
CA ASP A 122 11.69 -10.73 -10.81
C ASP A 122 10.99 -9.62 -10.00
N THR A 123 9.82 -9.13 -10.45
CA THR A 123 9.04 -8.14 -9.71
C THR A 123 8.64 -8.70 -8.35
N SER A 124 9.20 -8.08 -7.31
CA SER A 124 9.11 -8.51 -5.91
C SER A 124 7.90 -7.91 -5.20
N PHE A 125 7.48 -6.70 -5.57
CA PHE A 125 6.29 -6.04 -5.03
C PHE A 125 5.73 -4.99 -5.99
N LEU A 126 4.44 -4.71 -5.85
CA LEU A 126 3.75 -3.59 -6.50
C LEU A 126 3.57 -2.47 -5.48
N LEU A 127 4.00 -1.26 -5.83
CA LEU A 127 3.80 -0.07 -5.00
C LEU A 127 3.00 0.96 -5.78
N VAL A 128 1.79 1.24 -5.34
CA VAL A 128 0.97 2.30 -5.95
C VAL A 128 1.19 3.62 -5.22
N VAL A 129 1.43 4.68 -5.97
CA VAL A 129 1.30 6.07 -5.50
C VAL A 129 0.07 6.63 -6.17
N GLY A 130 -1.04 6.68 -5.44
CA GLY A 130 -2.33 6.66 -6.12
C GLY A 130 -3.47 7.34 -5.39
N SER A 131 -4.50 7.63 -6.18
CA SER A 131 -5.88 7.78 -5.73
C SER A 131 -6.50 6.41 -5.43
N GLY A 132 -7.75 6.40 -4.95
CA GLY A 132 -8.48 5.15 -4.70
C GLY A 132 -8.54 4.21 -5.91
N CYS A 133 -8.66 4.73 -7.13
CA CYS A 133 -8.84 3.88 -8.31
C CYS A 133 -7.55 3.20 -8.77
N LEU A 134 -6.42 3.92 -8.77
CA LEU A 134 -5.11 3.28 -8.99
C LEU A 134 -4.79 2.27 -7.89
N THR A 135 -5.19 2.59 -6.65
CA THR A 135 -5.04 1.69 -5.49
C THR A 135 -5.80 0.39 -5.71
N ASP A 136 -7.07 0.48 -6.08
CA ASP A 136 -7.92 -0.68 -6.33
C ASP A 136 -7.48 -1.50 -7.54
N LEU A 137 -7.08 -0.84 -8.63
CA LEU A 137 -6.49 -1.48 -9.80
C LEU A 137 -5.26 -2.32 -9.40
N THR A 138 -4.33 -1.71 -8.67
CA THR A 138 -3.08 -2.37 -8.28
C THR A 138 -3.34 -3.51 -7.28
N ARG A 139 -4.25 -3.30 -6.32
CA ARG A 139 -4.70 -4.33 -5.38
C ARG A 139 -5.36 -5.50 -6.09
N TYR A 140 -6.17 -5.23 -7.11
CA TYR A 140 -6.77 -6.27 -7.95
C TYR A 140 -5.68 -7.09 -8.66
N ILE A 141 -4.71 -6.45 -9.28
CA ILE A 141 -3.60 -7.12 -9.98
C ILE A 141 -2.75 -7.95 -9.01
N SER A 142 -2.44 -7.42 -7.82
CA SER A 142 -1.77 -8.17 -6.75
C SER A 142 -2.52 -9.45 -6.39
N SER A 143 -3.85 -9.37 -6.24
CA SER A 143 -4.67 -10.55 -5.93
C SER A 143 -4.64 -11.63 -7.03
N ARG A 144 -4.39 -11.25 -8.29
CA ARG A 144 -4.31 -12.16 -9.44
C ARG A 144 -2.92 -12.73 -9.67
N THR A 145 -1.89 -11.98 -9.33
CA THR A 145 -0.48 -12.34 -9.58
C THR A 145 0.21 -12.97 -8.38
N GLY A 146 -0.33 -12.75 -7.17
CA GLY A 146 0.31 -13.15 -5.92
C GLY A 146 1.46 -12.23 -5.50
N ILE A 147 1.75 -11.18 -6.26
CA ILE A 147 2.82 -10.22 -5.95
C ILE A 147 2.34 -9.31 -4.80
N PRO A 148 3.11 -9.15 -3.72
CA PRO A 148 2.78 -8.26 -2.60
C PRO A 148 2.45 -6.83 -3.03
N PHE A 149 1.52 -6.21 -2.33
CA PHE A 149 1.00 -4.87 -2.62
C PHE A 149 1.30 -3.88 -1.50
N ILE A 150 1.75 -2.69 -1.87
CA ILE A 150 1.97 -1.54 -0.98
C ILE A 150 1.23 -0.33 -1.56
N SER A 151 0.59 0.45 -0.69
CA SER A 151 -0.05 1.70 -1.07
C SER A 151 0.58 2.91 -0.39
N VAL A 152 0.86 3.94 -1.19
CA VAL A 152 1.15 5.30 -0.76
C VAL A 152 -0.03 6.16 -1.22
N PRO A 153 -1.09 6.29 -0.39
CA PRO A 153 -2.27 7.06 -0.74
C PRO A 153 -1.95 8.55 -0.79
N THR A 154 -2.48 9.25 -1.80
CA THR A 154 -2.25 10.70 -2.01
C THR A 154 -3.53 11.52 -2.13
N ALA A 155 -4.69 10.88 -2.06
CA ALA A 155 -6.03 11.48 -2.14
C ALA A 155 -6.98 10.81 -1.15
#